data_AF-A0A164TS76-F1
#
_entry.id   AF-A0A164TS76-F1
#
_cell.length_a   1.000
_cell.length_b   1.000
_cell.length_c   1.000
_cell.angle_alpha   90.00
_cell.angle_beta   90.00
_cell.angle_gamma   90.00
#
_symmetry.space_group_name_H-M   'P 1'
#
loop_
_entity.id
_entity.type
_entity.pdbx_description
1 polymer ?
#
loop_
_entity_poly.entity_id
_entity_poly.type
_entity_poly.pdbx_seq_one_letter_code
_entity_poly.pdbx_strand_id
1 'polypeptide(L)'
;MLDFLVFNLPTPMEGGKHCYSLALVSGGISEDIINKTKIACQANLFHVDILRGVRMHIDKVINDIKPGDLEKAQLDLARSYCRQKLISPDEKKPKKEKRQISG
;
A
#
# COMPACT_ATOMS: atom_id res chain seq x y z
N MET A 1 -3.08 -11.12 -3.48
CA MET A 1 -3.71 -10.19 -2.51
C MET A 1 -5.18 -10.54 -2.28
N LEU A 2 -6.01 -10.59 -3.33
CA LEU A 2 -7.43 -10.92 -3.17
C LEU A 2 -7.65 -12.31 -2.56
N ASP A 3 -6.87 -13.30 -2.99
CA ASP A 3 -6.95 -14.67 -2.43
C ASP A 3 -6.64 -14.71 -0.94
N PHE A 4 -5.70 -13.88 -0.48
CA PHE A 4 -5.37 -13.76 0.93
C PHE A 4 -6.56 -13.21 1.74
N LEU A 5 -7.28 -12.23 1.20
CA LEU A 5 -8.45 -11.65 1.87
C LEU A 5 -9.60 -12.66 1.94
N VAL A 6 -9.87 -13.38 0.85
CA VAL A 6 -10.94 -14.39 0.81
C VAL A 6 -10.63 -15.57 1.74
N PHE A 7 -9.36 -15.94 1.88
CA PHE A 7 -8.95 -17.05 2.73
C PHE A 7 -8.99 -16.70 4.24
N ASN A 8 -8.58 -15.48 4.61
CA ASN A 8 -8.42 -15.11 6.02
C ASN A 8 -9.64 -14.41 6.64
N LEU A 9 -10.62 -13.98 5.84
CA LEU A 9 -11.80 -13.28 6.33
C LEU A 9 -13.04 -14.17 6.30
N PRO A 10 -14.01 -13.93 7.20
CA PRO A 10 -15.30 -14.61 7.14
C PRO A 10 -15.97 -14.41 5.77
N THR A 11 -16.76 -15.39 5.32
CA THR A 11 -17.52 -15.25 4.08
C THR A 11 -18.49 -14.07 4.17
N PRO A 12 -18.53 -13.16 3.17
CA PRO A 12 -19.46 -12.04 3.16
C PRO A 12 -20.91 -12.54 3.23
N MET A 13 -21.74 -11.92 4.08
CA MET A 13 -23.15 -12.29 4.16
C MET A 13 -23.90 -11.86 2.90
N GLU A 14 -24.82 -12.72 2.46
CA GLU A 14 -25.75 -12.41 1.37
C GLU A 14 -26.80 -11.40 1.84
N GLY A 15 -27.13 -10.42 0.99
CA GLY A 15 -28.17 -9.42 1.26
C GLY A 15 -27.68 -8.04 1.73
N GLY A 16 -26.39 -7.72 1.57
CA GLY A 16 -25.86 -6.35 1.75
C GLY A 16 -25.74 -5.86 3.19
N LYS A 17 -26.12 -6.70 4.18
CA LYS A 17 -25.82 -6.46 5.59
C LYS A 17 -24.49 -7.10 5.93
N HIS A 18 -23.45 -6.29 5.99
CA HIS A 18 -22.10 -6.77 6.34
C HIS A 18 -21.92 -6.76 7.87
N CYS A 19 -21.56 -7.90 8.45
CA CYS A 19 -21.23 -8.00 9.88
C CYS A 19 -19.85 -7.42 10.24
N TYR A 20 -19.00 -7.13 9.25
CA TYR A 20 -17.68 -6.58 9.46
C TYR A 20 -17.29 -5.69 8.28
N SER A 21 -16.31 -4.81 8.51
CA SER A 21 -15.73 -3.95 7.48
C SER A 21 -14.21 -3.98 7.54
N LEU A 22 -13.56 -4.04 6.38
CA LEU A 22 -12.10 -3.97 6.25
C LEU A 22 -11.64 -2.50 6.21
N ALA A 23 -10.79 -2.13 7.15
CA ALA A 23 -10.18 -0.80 7.20
C ALA A 23 -9.03 -0.68 6.17
N LEU A 24 -9.07 0.34 5.32
CA LEU A 24 -8.08 0.58 4.26
C LEU A 24 -7.47 1.99 4.34
N VAL A 25 -6.28 2.15 3.76
CA VAL A 25 -5.57 3.43 3.70
C VAL A 25 -6.20 4.41 2.70
N SER A 26 -6.72 3.90 1.57
CA SER A 26 -7.20 4.72 0.45
C SER A 26 -8.49 4.17 -0.16
N GLY A 27 -9.39 5.08 -0.55
CA GLY A 27 -10.66 4.76 -1.19
C GLY A 27 -10.50 4.11 -2.58
N GLY A 28 -9.46 4.43 -3.34
CA GLY A 28 -9.28 3.88 -4.70
C GLY A 28 -9.15 2.34 -4.72
N ILE A 29 -8.45 1.76 -3.75
CA ILE A 29 -8.30 0.29 -3.62
C ILE A 29 -9.57 -0.33 -3.05
N SER A 30 -10.36 0.44 -2.30
CA SER A 30 -11.56 -0.07 -1.63
C SER A 30 -12.62 -0.51 -2.63
N GLU A 31 -12.84 0.26 -3.70
CA GLU A 31 -13.82 -0.05 -4.75
C GLU A 31 -13.47 -1.35 -5.47
N ASP A 32 -12.19 -1.52 -5.84
CA ASP A 32 -11.70 -2.73 -6.50
C ASP A 32 -11.88 -3.99 -5.64
N ILE A 33 -11.62 -3.88 -4.33
CA ILE A 33 -11.79 -4.99 -3.40
C ILE A 33 -13.28 -5.32 -3.23
N ILE A 34 -14.13 -4.32 -3.02
CA ILE A 34 -15.58 -4.51 -2.89
C ILE A 34 -16.13 -5.21 -4.13
N ASN A 35 -15.77 -4.73 -5.33
CA ASN A 35 -16.25 -5.28 -6.59
C ASN A 35 -15.81 -6.73 -6.81
N LYS A 36 -14.57 -7.09 -6.45
CA LYS A 36 -14.01 -8.42 -6.72
C LYS A 36 -14.32 -9.46 -5.64
N THR A 37 -14.46 -9.03 -4.38
CA THR A 37 -14.56 -9.95 -3.23
C THR A 37 -15.88 -9.83 -2.47
N LYS A 38 -16.69 -8.80 -2.74
CA LYS A 38 -17.92 -8.46 -1.99
C LYS A 38 -17.68 -8.16 -0.50
N ILE A 39 -16.43 -7.91 -0.10
CA ILE A 39 -16.07 -7.54 1.26
C ILE A 39 -16.30 -6.04 1.44
N ALA A 40 -17.04 -5.65 2.47
CA ALA A 40 -17.21 -4.24 2.82
C ALA A 40 -15.87 -3.62 3.24
N CYS A 41 -15.52 -2.49 2.62
CA CYS A 41 -14.29 -1.77 2.91
C CYS A 41 -14.59 -0.33 3.34
N GLN A 42 -13.78 0.22 4.25
CA GLN A 42 -13.90 1.58 4.74
C GLN A 42 -12.53 2.27 4.79
N ALA A 43 -12.41 3.39 4.09
CA ALA A 43 -11.26 4.28 4.16
C ALA A 43 -11.67 5.58 4.85
N ASN A 44 -11.29 5.73 6.12
CA ASN A 44 -11.56 6.91 6.93
C ASN A 44 -10.26 7.37 7.62
N LEU A 45 -10.13 8.65 7.96
CA LEU A 45 -8.95 9.22 8.62
C LEU A 45 -8.63 8.48 9.94
N PHE A 46 -9.67 8.10 10.70
CA PHE A 46 -9.52 7.28 11.90
C PHE A 46 -8.80 5.94 11.63
N HIS A 47 -9.14 5.26 10.54
CA HIS A 47 -8.47 4.01 10.14
C HIS A 47 -7.02 4.27 9.73
N VAL A 48 -6.75 5.40 9.08
CA VAL A 48 -5.39 5.81 8.70
C VAL A 48 -4.52 6.05 9.94
N ASP A 49 -5.06 6.66 10.99
CA ASP A 49 -4.34 6.88 12.24
C ASP A 49 -4.02 5.57 12.97
N ILE A 50 -4.96 4.60 12.98
CA ILE A 50 -4.70 3.25 13.49
C ILE A 50 -3.59 2.58 12.68
N LEU A 51 -3.68 2.60 11.34
CA LEU A 51 -2.68 2.01 10.44
C LEU A 51 -1.31 2.69 10.61
N ARG A 52 -1.27 3.99 10.92
CA ARG A 52 -0.04 4.70 11.27
C ARG A 52 0.55 4.19 12.58
N GLY A 53 -0.28 3.96 13.60
CA GLY A 53 0.15 3.38 14.89
C GLY A 53 0.73 1.97 14.71
N VAL A 54 0.07 1.12 13.93
CA VAL A 54 0.54 -0.23 13.58
C VAL A 54 1.88 -0.17 12.85
N ARG A 55 2.02 0.72 11.86
CA ARG A 55 3.29 0.88 11.12
C ARG A 55 4.44 1.32 12.02
N MET A 56 4.18 2.20 12.98
CA MET A 56 5.21 2.69 13.92
C MET A 56 5.70 1.60 14.89
N HIS A 57 4.91 0.55 15.11
CA HIS A 57 5.19 -0.53 16.04
C HIS A 57 5.14 -1.90 15.36
N ILE A 58 5.45 -1.95 14.07
CA ILE A 58 5.32 -3.16 13.26
C ILE A 58 6.21 -4.30 13.77
N ASP A 59 7.35 -3.95 14.35
CA ASP A 59 8.30 -4.81 15.05
C ASP A 59 7.69 -5.51 16.27
N LYS A 60 6.68 -4.90 16.90
CA LYS A 60 5.94 -5.46 18.03
C LYS A 60 4.66 -6.18 17.62
N VAL A 61 4.10 -5.84 16.46
CA VAL A 61 2.85 -6.41 15.95
C VAL A 61 3.10 -7.73 15.22
N ILE A 62 4.20 -7.81 14.48
CA ILE A 62 4.59 -9.02 13.75
C ILE A 62 5.73 -9.68 14.52
N ASN A 63 5.42 -10.83 15.12
CA ASN A 63 6.43 -11.68 15.75
C ASN A 63 7.43 -12.15 14.69
N ASP A 64 8.69 -12.37 15.10
CA ASP A 64 9.77 -12.91 14.28
C ASP A 64 10.38 -11.99 13.21
N ILE A 65 10.09 -10.67 13.23
CA ILE A 65 10.90 -9.70 12.48
C ILE A 65 12.20 -9.44 13.25
N LYS A 66 13.34 -9.82 12.67
CA LYS A 66 14.64 -9.53 13.29
C LYS A 66 14.98 -8.04 13.12
N PRO A 67 15.72 -7.44 14.06
CA PRO A 67 16.23 -6.09 13.89
C PRO A 67 17.00 -5.95 12.57
N GLY A 68 16.65 -4.95 11.74
CA GLY A 68 17.31 -4.69 10.46
C GLY A 68 16.66 -5.35 9.24
N ASP A 69 15.79 -6.35 9.42
CA ASP A 69 15.15 -7.04 8.28
C ASP A 69 14.19 -6.12 7.53
N LEU A 70 13.41 -5.32 8.27
CA LEU A 70 12.46 -4.38 7.69
C LEU A 70 13.18 -3.29 6.89
N GLU A 71 14.24 -2.69 7.43
CA GLU A 71 15.01 -1.64 6.79
C GLU A 71 15.68 -2.15 5.51
N LYS A 72 16.22 -3.37 5.56
CA LYS A 72 16.82 -4.01 4.39
C LYS A 72 15.78 -4.29 3.30
N ALA A 73 14.64 -4.87 3.67
CA ALA A 73 13.55 -5.13 2.74
C ALA A 73 13.00 -3.84 2.10
N GLN A 74 12.84 -2.77 2.88
CA GLN A 74 12.41 -1.46 2.38
C GLN A 74 13.42 -0.85 1.40
N LEU A 75 14.72 -0.94 1.71
CA LEU A 75 15.78 -0.44 0.84
C LEU A 75 15.82 -1.17 -0.50
N ASP A 76 15.71 -2.50 -0.48
CA ASP A 76 15.72 -3.31 -1.69
C ASP A 76 14.45 -3.10 -2.53
N LEU A 77 13.28 -2.95 -1.88
CA LEU A 77 12.05 -2.56 -2.56
C LEU A 77 12.19 -1.19 -3.23
N ALA A 78 12.70 -0.18 -2.52
CA ALA A 78 12.91 1.16 -3.07
C ALA A 78 13.85 1.14 -4.28
N ARG A 79 14.95 0.39 -4.19
CA ARG A 79 15.88 0.20 -5.33
C ARG A 79 15.20 -0.46 -6.52
N SER A 80 14.44 -1.53 -6.28
CA SER A 80 13.72 -2.27 -7.34
C SER A 80 12.70 -1.37 -8.03
N TYR A 81 11.87 -0.68 -7.24
CA TYR A 81 10.86 0.25 -7.74
C TYR A 81 11.49 1.40 -8.54
N CYS A 82 12.53 2.06 -8.01
CA CYS A 82 13.21 3.15 -8.72
C CYS A 82 13.79 2.70 -10.07
N ARG A 83 14.42 1.53 -10.13
CA ARG A 83 14.94 1.00 -11.41
C ARG A 83 13.82 0.77 -12.41
N GLN A 84 12.72 0.13 -11.99
CA GLN A 84 11.58 -0.14 -12.86
C GLN A 84 10.91 1.14 -13.33
N LYS A 85 10.71 2.11 -12.43
CA LYS A 85 10.11 3.39 -12.76
C LYS A 85 10.98 4.20 -13.73
N LEU A 86 12.29 4.22 -13.53
CA LEU A 86 13.24 4.92 -14.43
C LEU A 86 13.37 4.25 -15.82
N ILE A 87 13.07 2.96 -15.93
CA ILE A 87 13.05 2.21 -17.20
C ILE A 87 11.68 2.34 -17.89
N SER A 88 10.61 2.64 -17.14
CA SER A 88 9.28 2.83 -17.72
C SER A 88 9.29 4.01 -18.72
N PRO A 89 8.82 3.80 -19.96
CA PRO A 89 8.97 4.77 -21.05
C PRO A 89 8.19 6.09 -20.89
N ASP A 90 7.45 6.30 -19.80
CA ASP A 90 6.45 7.37 -19.68
C ASP A 90 6.87 8.62 -18.87
N GLU A 91 8.08 8.71 -18.32
CA GLU A 91 8.56 9.97 -17.72
C GLU A 91 9.68 10.61 -18.55
N LYS A 92 9.28 11.56 -19.41
CA LYS A 92 10.19 12.46 -20.16
C LYS A 92 11.29 12.99 -19.24
N LYS A 93 12.55 12.64 -19.52
CA LYS A 93 13.73 13.21 -18.83
C LYS A 93 13.64 14.75 -18.82
N PRO A 94 13.85 15.42 -17.67
CA PRO A 94 13.92 16.87 -17.66
C PRO A 94 15.08 17.33 -18.55
N LYS A 95 14.79 18.19 -19.53
CA LYS A 95 15.82 18.84 -20.36
C LYS A 95 16.75 19.61 -19.42
N LYS A 96 18.03 19.23 -19.37
CA LYS A 96 19.07 20.03 -18.72
C LYS A 96 19.21 21.33 -19.51
N GLU A 97 18.60 22.41 -19.04
CA GLU A 97 18.80 23.74 -19.58
C GLU A 97 20.23 24.19 -19.23
N LYS A 98 21.09 24.28 -20.25
CA LYS A 98 22.44 24.81 -20.10
C LYS A 98 22.32 26.31 -19.84
N ARG A 99 22.57 26.74 -18.60
CA ARG A 99 22.81 28.17 -18.30
C ARG A 99 24.05 28.61 -19.09
N GLN A 100 23.85 29.41 -20.14
CA GLN A 100 24.92 30.21 -20.73
C GLN A 100 25.28 31.29 -19.71
N ILE A 101 26.52 31.26 -19.23
CA ILE A 101 27.12 32.39 -18.53
C ILE A 101 27.92 33.11 -19.60
N SER A 102 27.39 34.24 -20.09
CA SER A 102 28.11 35.16 -20.97
C SER A 102 29.12 35.96 -20.14
N GLY A 103 30.39 35.86 -20.49
CA GLY A 103 31.41 36.87 -20.17
C GLY A 103 31.39 38.01 -21.19
#